data_AF-A0A9E5Z2J8-F1
#
_entry.id   AF-A0A9E5Z2J8-F1
#
_cell.length_a   1.000
_cell.length_b   1.000
_cell.length_c   1.000
_cell.angle_alpha   90.00
_cell.angle_beta   90.00
_cell.angle_gamma   90.00
#
_symmetry.space_group_name_H-M   'P 1'
#
loop_
_entity.id
_entity.type
_entity.pdbx_description
1 polymer ?
#
loop_
_entity_poly.entity_id
_entity_poly.type
_entity_poly.pdbx_seq_one_letter_code
_entity_poly.pdbx_strand_id
1 'polypeptide(L)'
;MGFLKKVFGAKEIVIDPADLTLPDLIATDKLGLTLKKAQVGQPVEIDIVGESFRVANISAVAKAAEGKQFEIYLVPEPNNQYDKRAVAVYAANVHVGYIGKPANTQWFNWVNEAISRGELLWGMAKVVSAEDTANTGIFGSIYMPKVGREVEELIPQKMTDAALGKAIEKAINLSNTCNEPETITQLKSLCKKAVGVAALFVSHAKWVEENPEGQDTQKWEDVMSVCDYIFDDFSDAAYASDEMEVDAVGRIQELAELVNGMKP
;
A
#
# COMPACT_ATOMS: atom_id res chain seq x y z
N MET A 1 -7.36 12.86 54.55
CA MET A 1 -7.21 11.38 54.56
C MET A 1 -8.27 10.83 53.60
N GLY A 2 -8.00 10.29 52.41
CA GLY A 2 -6.77 9.70 51.89
C GLY A 2 -6.79 8.17 51.97
N PHE A 3 -7.88 7.49 51.58
CA PHE A 3 -7.97 6.02 51.72
C PHE A 3 -8.61 5.25 50.54
N LEU A 4 -8.93 5.90 49.41
CA LEU A 4 -9.48 5.19 48.23
C LEU A 4 -8.79 5.54 46.89
N LYS A 5 -7.66 6.26 46.90
CA LYS A 5 -6.92 6.63 45.68
C LYS A 5 -5.73 5.72 45.34
N LYS A 6 -5.61 4.54 45.97
CA LYS A 6 -4.37 3.75 45.99
C LYS A 6 -4.51 2.25 45.66
N VAL A 7 -5.45 1.85 44.80
CA VAL A 7 -5.57 0.43 44.37
C VAL A 7 -5.68 0.22 42.85
N PHE A 8 -5.60 1.27 42.04
CA PHE A 8 -5.36 1.13 40.60
C PHE A 8 -4.08 1.86 40.22
N GLY A 9 -2.95 1.29 40.62
CA GLY A 9 -1.72 1.52 39.87
C GLY A 9 -1.96 0.92 38.49
N ALA A 10 -2.25 1.76 37.49
CA ALA A 10 -2.09 1.35 36.11
C ALA A 10 -0.69 0.75 36.03
N LYS A 11 -0.60 -0.56 35.75
CA LYS A 11 0.67 -1.26 35.61
C LYS A 11 1.44 -0.47 34.56
N GLU A 12 2.50 0.23 34.97
CA GLU A 12 3.23 1.09 34.07
C GLU A 12 3.79 0.20 32.96
N ILE A 13 3.33 0.45 31.74
CA ILE A 13 3.81 -0.28 30.57
C ILE A 13 5.14 0.38 30.22
N VAL A 14 6.21 -0.38 30.39
CA VAL A 14 7.56 0.05 30.06
C VAL A 14 7.96 -0.72 28.81
N ILE A 15 8.34 0.01 27.76
CA ILE A 15 8.78 -0.52 26.47
C ILE A 15 10.27 -0.20 26.34
N ASP A 16 11.09 -1.20 26.02
CA ASP A 16 12.47 -0.97 25.62
C ASP A 16 12.45 -0.35 24.20
N PRO A 17 13.14 0.79 23.96
CA PRO A 17 13.24 1.35 22.61
C PRO A 17 13.73 0.35 21.55
N ALA A 18 14.49 -0.69 21.92
CA ALA A 18 14.89 -1.76 21.00
C ALA A 18 13.70 -2.59 20.50
N ASP A 19 12.65 -2.76 21.30
CA ASP A 19 11.45 -3.53 20.94
C ASP A 19 10.57 -2.80 19.90
N LEU A 20 10.83 -1.52 19.63
CA LEU A 20 10.18 -0.75 18.57
C LEU A 20 10.69 -1.11 17.17
N THR A 21 11.71 -1.96 17.08
CA THR A 21 12.18 -2.57 15.83
C THR A 21 11.85 -4.06 15.86
N LEU A 22 11.14 -4.55 14.86
CA LEU A 22 10.76 -5.96 14.78
C LEU A 22 11.97 -6.81 14.38
N PRO A 23 12.15 -7.99 15.00
CA PRO A 23 13.12 -8.96 14.54
C PRO A 23 12.68 -9.55 13.18
N ASP A 24 13.64 -10.07 12.42
CA ASP A 24 13.37 -10.69 11.11
C ASP A 24 12.44 -11.91 11.20
N LEU A 25 12.49 -12.63 12.33
CA LEU A 25 11.66 -13.79 12.64
C LEU A 25 10.92 -13.58 13.95
N ILE A 26 9.60 -13.79 13.90
CA ILE A 26 8.68 -13.58 15.02
C ILE A 26 8.04 -14.93 15.35
N ALA A 27 8.28 -15.41 16.57
CA ALA A 27 7.63 -16.61 17.07
C ALA A 27 6.14 -16.31 17.35
N THR A 28 5.27 -17.24 17.01
CA THR A 28 3.84 -17.15 17.34
C THR A 28 3.48 -18.15 18.43
N ASP A 29 2.34 -17.92 19.11
CA ASP A 29 1.80 -18.85 20.10
C ASP A 29 1.40 -20.21 19.50
N LYS A 30 1.33 -20.32 18.16
CA LYS A 30 1.10 -21.58 17.47
C LYS A 30 2.43 -22.34 17.37
N LEU A 31 2.46 -23.51 18.00
CA LEU A 31 3.63 -24.39 18.00
C LEU A 31 4.15 -24.64 16.57
N GLY A 32 5.41 -24.28 16.32
CA GLY A 32 6.07 -24.49 15.03
C GLY A 32 5.78 -23.43 13.95
N LEU A 33 4.99 -22.39 14.25
CA LEU A 33 4.77 -21.27 13.33
C LEU A 33 5.63 -20.06 13.74
N THR A 34 6.60 -19.75 12.90
CA THR A 34 7.36 -18.49 12.92
C THR A 34 6.97 -17.66 11.70
N LEU A 35 6.74 -16.37 11.89
CA LEU A 35 6.48 -15.44 10.80
C LEU A 35 7.74 -14.67 10.48
N LYS A 36 8.06 -14.53 9.20
CA LYS A 36 9.09 -13.59 8.73
C LYS A 36 8.45 -12.24 8.40
N LYS A 37 9.19 -11.14 8.52
CA LYS A 37 8.74 -9.85 7.97
C LYS A 37 8.43 -10.01 6.47
N ALA A 38 7.23 -9.57 6.05
CA ALA A 38 6.90 -9.52 4.63
C ALA A 38 7.93 -8.64 3.89
N GLN A 39 8.19 -8.97 2.61
CA GLN A 39 9.06 -8.13 1.79
C GLN A 39 8.49 -6.72 1.70
N VAL A 40 9.37 -5.73 1.87
CA VAL A 40 9.00 -4.33 1.73
C VAL A 40 8.62 -4.07 0.29
N GLY A 41 7.36 -3.71 0.06
CA GLY A 41 6.90 -3.11 -1.19
C GLY A 41 6.25 -1.77 -0.88
N GLN A 42 5.10 -1.51 -1.49
CA GLN A 42 4.42 -0.23 -1.40
C GLN A 42 3.89 0.03 0.02
N PRO A 43 4.13 1.22 0.61
CA PRO A 43 3.47 1.63 1.84
C PRO A 43 2.00 1.99 1.57
N VAL A 44 1.09 1.35 2.28
CA VAL A 44 -0.35 1.67 2.26
C VAL A 44 -0.71 2.30 3.60
N GLU A 45 -1.21 3.53 3.58
CA GLU A 45 -1.67 4.23 4.80
C GLU A 45 -2.82 3.47 5.48
N ILE A 46 -2.82 3.47 6.81
CA ILE A 46 -3.85 2.82 7.60
C ILE A 46 -4.51 3.80 8.56
N ASP A 47 -5.83 3.70 8.68
CA ASP A 47 -6.59 4.37 9.74
C ASP A 47 -6.61 3.50 10.99
N ILE A 48 -6.00 3.99 12.07
CA ILE A 48 -5.90 3.29 13.36
C ILE A 48 -6.94 3.87 14.31
N VAL A 49 -7.90 3.04 14.73
CA VAL A 49 -9.02 3.43 15.59
C VAL A 49 -8.98 2.72 16.95
N GLY A 50 -9.77 3.21 17.90
CA GLY A 50 -9.86 2.64 19.26
C GLY A 50 -8.72 3.03 20.19
N GLU A 51 -7.87 3.96 19.76
CA GLU A 51 -6.73 4.51 20.49
C GLU A 51 -7.10 5.10 21.86
N SER A 52 -8.31 5.66 21.97
CA SER A 52 -8.86 6.19 23.23
C SER A 52 -9.02 5.12 24.32
N PHE A 53 -9.13 3.84 23.95
CA PHE A 53 -9.14 2.70 24.89
C PHE A 53 -7.74 2.14 25.18
N ARG A 54 -6.69 2.77 24.62
CA ARG A 54 -5.29 2.32 24.64
C ARG A 54 -4.30 3.44 25.03
N VAL A 55 -4.77 4.52 25.67
CA VAL A 55 -3.95 5.69 26.03
C VAL A 55 -2.66 5.33 26.78
N ALA A 56 -2.70 4.39 27.72
CA ALA A 56 -1.52 3.95 28.46
C ALA A 56 -0.47 3.27 27.56
N ASN A 57 -0.92 2.46 26.61
CA ASN A 57 -0.08 1.77 25.63
C ASN A 57 0.57 2.77 24.69
N ILE A 58 -0.23 3.69 24.12
CA ILE A 58 0.25 4.72 23.21
C ILE A 58 1.24 5.64 23.91
N SER A 59 0.98 6.01 25.17
CA SER A 59 1.92 6.82 25.97
C SER A 59 3.25 6.11 26.21
N ALA A 60 3.25 4.80 26.42
CA ALA A 60 4.48 4.02 26.57
C ALA A 60 5.27 3.96 25.26
N VAL A 61 4.59 3.72 24.14
CA VAL A 61 5.20 3.74 22.80
C VAL A 61 5.78 5.11 22.49
N ALA A 62 5.03 6.19 22.75
CA ALA A 62 5.48 7.56 22.54
C ALA A 62 6.75 7.91 23.31
N LYS A 63 6.81 7.49 24.59
CA LYS A 63 8.00 7.66 25.44
C LYS A 63 9.20 6.90 24.88
N ALA A 64 9.02 5.63 24.50
CA ALA A 64 10.11 4.81 23.98
C ALA A 64 10.59 5.27 22.59
N ALA A 65 9.68 5.79 21.76
CA ALA A 65 9.99 6.25 20.40
C ALA A 65 10.69 7.62 20.38
N GLU A 66 10.52 8.45 21.42
CA GLU A 66 11.11 9.78 21.53
C GLU A 66 10.84 10.67 20.29
N GLY A 67 9.63 10.56 19.73
CA GLY A 67 9.21 11.30 18.53
C GLY A 67 9.75 10.77 17.19
N LYS A 68 10.51 9.68 17.20
CA LYS A 68 10.98 8.98 15.98
C LYS A 68 9.91 8.06 15.42
N GLN A 69 10.11 7.65 14.16
CA GLN A 69 9.31 6.57 13.57
C GLN A 69 9.69 5.22 14.17
N PHE A 70 8.74 4.30 14.23
CA PHE A 70 8.90 2.94 14.76
C PHE A 70 8.10 1.93 13.94
N GLU A 71 8.43 0.65 14.12
CA GLU A 71 7.75 -0.41 13.38
C GLU A 71 6.43 -0.82 14.05
N ILE A 72 5.43 -1.06 13.22
CA ILE A 72 4.13 -1.62 13.62
C ILE A 72 3.82 -2.87 12.80
N TYR A 73 2.93 -3.71 13.31
CA TYR A 73 2.46 -4.90 12.59
C TYR A 73 1.00 -5.22 12.90
N LEU A 74 0.42 -6.06 12.02
CA LEU A 74 -0.99 -6.42 12.06
C LEU A 74 -1.21 -7.87 12.51
N VAL A 75 -2.23 -8.09 13.32
CA VAL A 75 -2.67 -9.42 13.77
C VAL A 75 -4.18 -9.55 13.61
N PRO A 76 -4.71 -10.61 12.98
CA PRO A 76 -6.15 -10.80 12.88
C PRO A 76 -6.70 -11.33 14.21
N GLU A 77 -7.84 -10.81 14.65
CA GLU A 77 -8.52 -11.27 15.87
C GLU A 77 -9.88 -11.92 15.52
N PRO A 78 -9.91 -13.13 14.93
CA PRO A 78 -11.16 -13.80 14.55
C PRO A 78 -12.06 -14.12 15.75
N ASN A 79 -11.49 -14.17 16.96
CA ASN A 79 -12.21 -14.44 18.19
C ASN A 79 -12.72 -13.19 18.90
N ASN A 80 -12.47 -11.99 18.36
CA ASN A 80 -12.97 -10.74 18.94
C ASN A 80 -14.50 -10.79 19.07
N GLN A 81 -15.01 -10.29 20.20
CA GLN A 81 -16.42 -10.42 20.57
C GLN A 81 -17.33 -9.44 19.80
N TYR A 82 -16.78 -8.35 19.28
CA TYR A 82 -17.53 -7.30 18.60
C TYR A 82 -17.44 -7.41 17.08
N ASP A 83 -16.28 -7.83 16.57
CA ASP A 83 -16.05 -7.95 15.12
C ASP A 83 -15.13 -9.13 14.80
N LYS A 84 -15.67 -10.14 14.11
CA LYS A 84 -14.91 -11.33 13.68
C LYS A 84 -13.86 -11.04 12.61
N ARG A 85 -13.86 -9.83 12.04
CA ARG A 85 -12.87 -9.33 11.09
C ARG A 85 -11.99 -8.23 11.69
N ALA A 86 -11.94 -8.12 13.02
CA ALA A 86 -11.04 -7.18 13.67
C ALA A 86 -9.58 -7.49 13.31
N VAL A 87 -8.82 -6.44 13.00
CA VAL A 87 -7.37 -6.50 12.77
C VAL A 87 -6.75 -5.56 13.78
N ALA A 88 -5.99 -6.10 14.72
CA ALA A 88 -5.31 -5.34 15.75
C ALA A 88 -3.94 -4.87 15.25
N VAL A 89 -3.58 -3.65 15.64
CA VAL A 89 -2.30 -3.00 15.35
C VAL A 89 -1.45 -3.06 16.61
N TYR A 90 -0.21 -3.52 16.45
CA TYR A 90 0.75 -3.67 17.54
C TYR A 90 2.03 -2.86 17.27
N ALA A 91 2.61 -2.32 18.34
CA ALA A 91 3.94 -1.72 18.38
C ALA A 91 4.67 -2.29 19.60
N ALA A 92 5.90 -2.79 19.45
CA ALA A 92 6.66 -3.41 20.55
C ALA A 92 5.85 -4.44 21.37
N ASN A 93 5.10 -5.33 20.69
CA ASN A 93 4.20 -6.31 21.29
C ASN A 93 3.06 -5.74 22.15
N VAL A 94 2.80 -4.44 22.06
CA VAL A 94 1.70 -3.77 22.75
C VAL A 94 0.62 -3.40 21.74
N HIS A 95 -0.63 -3.77 22.05
CA HIS A 95 -1.80 -3.45 21.23
C HIS A 95 -2.09 -1.94 21.30
N VAL A 96 -1.96 -1.23 20.19
CA VAL A 96 -2.14 0.23 20.13
C VAL A 96 -3.50 0.67 19.56
N GLY A 97 -4.12 -0.14 18.70
CA GLY A 97 -5.45 0.11 18.16
C GLY A 97 -5.91 -1.00 17.21
N TYR A 98 -6.95 -0.72 16.44
CA TYR A 98 -7.44 -1.60 15.37
C TYR A 98 -7.46 -0.86 14.04
N ILE A 99 -7.46 -1.61 12.94
CA ILE A 99 -7.80 -1.04 11.63
C ILE A 99 -9.27 -0.56 11.63
N GLY A 100 -9.48 0.66 11.14
CA GLY A 100 -10.80 1.29 10.98
C GLY A 100 -11.77 0.49 10.11
N LYS A 101 -13.07 0.63 10.40
CA LYS A 101 -14.14 0.19 9.49
C LYS A 101 -14.34 1.24 8.39
N PRO A 102 -14.65 0.85 7.15
CA PRO A 102 -14.94 -0.52 6.69
C PRO A 102 -13.71 -1.32 6.23
N ALA A 103 -12.54 -0.69 6.13
CA ALA A 103 -11.31 -1.26 5.56
C ALA A 103 -10.84 -2.54 6.29
N ASN A 104 -11.17 -2.70 7.57
CA ASN A 104 -10.80 -3.86 8.37
C ASN A 104 -11.15 -5.22 7.74
N THR A 105 -12.24 -5.31 6.98
CA THR A 105 -12.63 -6.56 6.30
C THR A 105 -11.58 -7.00 5.29
N GLN A 106 -11.04 -6.07 4.51
CA GLN A 106 -10.06 -6.37 3.49
C GLN A 106 -8.68 -6.61 4.10
N TRP A 107 -8.29 -5.78 5.06
CA TRP A 107 -7.09 -5.99 5.86
C TRP A 107 -7.10 -7.36 6.54
N PHE A 108 -8.25 -7.81 7.04
CA PHE A 108 -8.37 -9.15 7.63
C PHE A 108 -8.03 -10.24 6.62
N ASN A 109 -8.49 -10.11 5.38
CA ASN A 109 -8.16 -11.08 4.32
C ASN A 109 -6.67 -11.04 3.98
N TRP A 110 -6.08 -9.86 3.77
CA TRP A 110 -4.65 -9.74 3.46
C TRP A 110 -3.74 -10.26 4.56
N VAL A 111 -4.05 -9.94 5.82
CA VAL A 111 -3.26 -10.42 6.96
C VAL A 111 -3.33 -11.95 7.05
N ASN A 112 -4.51 -12.56 6.87
CA ASN A 112 -4.63 -14.01 6.86
C ASN A 112 -3.89 -14.65 5.67
N GLU A 113 -3.95 -14.03 4.49
CA GLU A 113 -3.21 -14.48 3.31
C GLU A 113 -1.70 -14.44 3.54
N ALA A 114 -1.16 -13.35 4.11
CA ALA A 114 0.25 -13.22 4.47
C ALA A 114 0.66 -14.29 5.51
N ILE A 115 -0.13 -14.47 6.56
CA ILE A 115 0.12 -15.51 7.57
C ILE A 115 0.15 -16.90 6.94
N SER A 116 -0.71 -17.18 5.94
CA SER A 116 -0.71 -18.46 5.22
C SER A 116 0.59 -18.70 4.42
N ARG A 117 1.30 -17.63 4.03
CA ARG A 117 2.64 -17.67 3.43
C ARG A 117 3.77 -17.68 4.46
N GLY A 118 3.46 -17.67 5.76
CA GLY A 118 4.44 -17.54 6.83
C GLY A 118 5.00 -16.12 6.98
N GLU A 119 4.26 -15.10 6.56
CA GLU A 119 4.67 -13.70 6.54
C GLU A 119 3.87 -12.86 7.54
N LEU A 120 4.51 -11.85 8.11
CA LEU A 120 3.90 -10.81 8.91
C LEU A 120 3.85 -9.50 8.13
N LEU A 121 2.66 -8.93 7.97
CA LEU A 121 2.50 -7.57 7.46
C LEU A 121 2.93 -6.57 8.52
N TRP A 122 3.86 -5.69 8.14
CA TRP A 122 4.49 -4.71 9.00
C TRP A 122 4.69 -3.40 8.25
N GLY A 123 4.93 -2.32 8.98
CA GLY A 123 5.32 -1.05 8.39
C GLY A 123 5.76 -0.04 9.43
N MET A 124 5.68 1.25 9.08
CA MET A 124 6.21 2.33 9.89
C MET A 124 5.09 3.21 10.41
N ALA A 125 5.21 3.64 11.67
CA ALA A 125 4.30 4.59 12.27
C ALA A 125 5.06 5.68 13.03
N LYS A 126 4.34 6.76 13.33
CA LYS A 126 4.79 7.85 14.18
C LYS A 126 3.69 8.23 15.15
N VAL A 127 4.09 8.60 16.36
CA VAL A 127 3.20 9.24 17.31
C VAL A 127 3.08 10.72 16.98
N VAL A 128 1.84 11.21 16.88
CA VAL A 128 1.52 12.62 16.69
C VAL A 128 0.58 13.06 17.80
N SER A 129 0.90 14.19 18.42
CA SER A 129 0.04 14.85 19.42
C SER A 129 -0.51 16.14 18.82
N ALA A 130 -1.82 16.39 18.99
CA ALA A 130 -2.39 17.67 18.58
C ALA A 130 -1.92 18.79 19.53
N GLU A 131 -1.54 19.94 18.96
CA GLU A 131 -1.09 21.12 19.72
C GLU A 131 -2.08 21.44 20.85
N ASP A 132 -1.53 21.74 22.04
CA ASP A 132 -2.29 22.08 23.25
C ASP A 132 -3.30 21.03 23.75
N THR A 133 -3.17 19.76 23.32
CA THR A 133 -3.96 18.65 23.86
C THR A 133 -3.09 17.50 24.38
N ALA A 134 -3.62 16.73 25.32
CA ALA A 134 -3.03 15.45 25.73
C ALA A 134 -3.35 14.32 24.75
N ASN A 135 -4.08 14.60 23.66
CA ASN A 135 -4.51 13.60 22.71
C ASN A 135 -3.36 13.25 21.79
N THR A 136 -2.96 11.99 21.87
CA THR A 136 -1.83 11.42 21.16
C THR A 136 -2.34 10.23 20.36
N GLY A 137 -2.12 10.25 19.05
CA GLY A 137 -2.49 9.18 18.12
C GLY A 137 -1.25 8.61 17.43
N ILE A 138 -1.41 7.45 16.83
CA ILE A 138 -0.44 6.75 16.01
C ILE A 138 -0.93 6.80 14.57
N PHE A 139 -0.08 7.31 13.69
CA PHE A 139 -0.34 7.38 12.26
C PHE A 139 0.74 6.59 11.55
N GLY A 140 0.35 5.73 10.62
CA GLY A 140 1.31 4.84 9.98
C GLY A 140 0.83 4.24 8.67
N SER A 141 1.75 3.50 8.06
CA SER A 141 1.51 2.72 6.86
C SER A 141 2.02 1.30 7.06
N ILE A 142 1.51 0.38 6.27
CA ILE A 142 1.94 -1.02 6.21
C ILE A 142 2.57 -1.26 4.85
N TYR A 143 3.74 -1.90 4.83
CA TYR A 143 4.38 -2.32 3.59
C TYR A 143 3.66 -3.55 3.04
N MET A 144 3.01 -3.36 1.90
CA MET A 144 2.38 -4.42 1.15
C MET A 144 3.39 -5.02 0.16
N PRO A 145 3.36 -6.35 -0.07
CA PRO A 145 4.23 -6.97 -1.06
C PRO A 145 4.06 -6.31 -2.44
N LYS A 146 5.14 -6.20 -3.20
CA LYS A 146 5.07 -5.66 -4.57
C LYS A 146 4.18 -6.52 -5.46
N VAL A 147 3.31 -5.88 -6.25
CA VAL A 147 2.40 -6.56 -7.19
C VAL A 147 2.74 -6.18 -8.62
N GLY A 148 3.02 -7.17 -9.46
CA GLY A 148 3.32 -6.94 -10.87
C GLY A 148 4.80 -6.70 -11.16
N ARG A 149 5.07 -6.23 -12.38
CA ARG A 149 6.40 -5.80 -12.83
C ARG A 149 6.46 -4.28 -12.81
N GLU A 150 7.61 -3.75 -12.46
CA GLU A 150 7.91 -2.32 -12.56
C GLU A 150 8.32 -1.93 -13.98
N VAL A 151 8.21 -0.64 -14.28
CA VAL A 151 8.61 -0.04 -15.56
C VAL A 151 10.06 -0.38 -15.84
N GLU A 152 10.94 -0.26 -14.85
CA GLU A 152 12.38 -0.53 -14.89
C GLU A 152 12.69 -1.96 -15.31
N GLU A 153 11.83 -2.92 -14.97
CA GLU A 153 12.01 -4.35 -15.29
C GLU A 153 11.70 -4.69 -16.76
N LEU A 154 11.09 -3.76 -17.51
CA LEU A 154 10.78 -3.96 -18.93
C LEU A 154 12.00 -3.75 -19.82
N ILE A 155 12.17 -4.68 -20.76
CA ILE A 155 13.30 -4.73 -21.70
C ILE A 155 13.04 -3.76 -22.86
N PRO A 156 13.99 -2.87 -23.21
CA PRO A 156 13.90 -2.00 -24.38
C PRO A 156 13.64 -2.78 -25.68
N GLN A 157 12.66 -2.36 -26.46
CA GLN A 157 12.29 -3.02 -27.71
C GLN A 157 11.74 -2.04 -28.76
N LYS A 158 12.38 -2.00 -29.93
CA LYS A 158 11.86 -1.26 -31.09
C LYS A 158 10.55 -1.86 -31.61
N MET A 159 9.55 -1.01 -31.83
CA MET A 159 8.33 -1.36 -32.55
C MET A 159 8.45 -0.95 -34.02
N THR A 160 7.85 -1.74 -34.91
CA THR A 160 7.64 -1.35 -36.31
C THR A 160 6.44 -0.42 -36.41
N ASP A 161 6.34 0.40 -37.47
CA ASP A 161 5.19 1.31 -37.67
C ASP A 161 3.84 0.58 -37.62
N ALA A 162 3.79 -0.63 -38.19
CA ALA A 162 2.60 -1.48 -38.14
C ALA A 162 2.28 -2.00 -36.72
N ALA A 163 3.31 -2.28 -35.92
CA ALA A 163 3.12 -2.66 -34.51
C ALA A 163 2.70 -1.45 -33.67
N LEU A 164 3.30 -0.28 -33.92
CA LEU A 164 2.98 0.98 -33.26
C LEU A 164 1.54 1.38 -33.54
N GLY A 165 1.12 1.37 -34.81
CA GLY A 165 -0.27 1.62 -35.20
C GLY A 165 -1.27 0.71 -34.48
N LYS A 166 -0.97 -0.60 -34.40
CA LYS A 166 -1.81 -1.56 -33.66
C LYS A 166 -1.85 -1.29 -32.15
N ALA A 167 -0.74 -0.86 -31.55
CA ALA A 167 -0.71 -0.52 -30.13
C ALA A 167 -1.49 0.76 -29.83
N ILE A 168 -1.37 1.77 -30.71
CA ILE A 168 -2.16 3.00 -30.64
C ILE A 168 -3.66 2.68 -30.74
N GLU A 169 -4.06 1.84 -31.70
CA GLU A 169 -5.45 1.39 -31.82
C GLU A 169 -5.93 0.67 -30.56
N LYS A 170 -5.09 -0.16 -29.91
CA LYS A 170 -5.44 -0.81 -28.64
C LYS A 170 -5.64 0.19 -27.51
N ALA A 171 -4.78 1.20 -27.39
CA ALA A 171 -4.92 2.25 -26.37
C ALA A 171 -6.22 3.05 -26.57
N ILE A 172 -6.48 3.48 -27.80
CA ILE A 172 -7.71 4.22 -28.17
C ILE A 172 -8.94 3.35 -27.93
N ASN A 173 -8.94 2.08 -28.33
CA ASN A 173 -10.07 1.18 -28.11
C ASN A 173 -10.32 0.92 -26.62
N LEU A 174 -9.26 0.78 -25.82
CA LEU A 174 -9.40 0.65 -24.37
C LEU A 174 -10.00 1.92 -23.77
N SER A 175 -9.50 3.10 -24.14
CA SER A 175 -10.03 4.40 -23.70
C SER A 175 -11.50 4.61 -24.10
N ASN A 176 -11.88 4.24 -25.31
CA ASN A 176 -13.28 4.37 -25.77
C ASN A 176 -14.26 3.39 -25.10
N THR A 177 -13.75 2.33 -24.46
CA THR A 177 -14.59 1.26 -23.89
C THR A 177 -14.49 1.15 -22.38
N CYS A 178 -13.51 1.81 -21.75
CA CYS A 178 -13.43 1.89 -20.30
C CYS A 178 -14.53 2.80 -19.76
N ASN A 179 -15.07 2.44 -18.61
CA ASN A 179 -15.98 3.25 -17.82
C ASN A 179 -15.46 3.27 -16.39
N GLU A 180 -15.92 4.23 -15.59
CA GLU A 180 -15.63 4.26 -14.16
C GLU A 180 -15.96 2.92 -13.52
N PRO A 181 -15.01 2.29 -12.80
CA PRO A 181 -15.28 1.06 -12.08
C PRO A 181 -16.36 1.29 -11.01
N GLU A 182 -17.34 0.39 -10.94
CA GLU A 182 -18.35 0.35 -9.86
C GLU A 182 -17.96 -0.63 -8.75
N THR A 183 -16.84 -1.33 -8.92
CA THR A 183 -16.34 -2.32 -7.96
C THR A 183 -14.82 -2.42 -8.02
N ILE A 184 -14.20 -2.77 -6.89
CA ILE A 184 -12.76 -3.11 -6.80
C ILE A 184 -12.33 -4.18 -7.83
N THR A 185 -13.21 -5.13 -8.14
CA THR A 185 -12.88 -6.18 -9.12
C THR A 185 -12.80 -5.61 -10.54
N GLN A 186 -13.69 -4.67 -10.89
CA GLN A 186 -13.62 -3.96 -12.15
C GLN A 186 -12.39 -3.04 -12.20
N LEU A 187 -12.07 -2.33 -11.11
CA LEU A 187 -10.86 -1.49 -11.01
C LEU A 187 -9.60 -2.32 -11.29
N LYS A 188 -9.38 -3.40 -10.54
CA LYS A 188 -8.23 -4.31 -10.73
C LYS A 188 -8.15 -4.88 -12.14
N SER A 189 -9.30 -5.22 -12.72
CA SER A 189 -9.39 -5.70 -14.10
C SER A 189 -9.01 -4.62 -15.11
N LEU A 190 -9.41 -3.37 -14.88
CA LEU A 190 -9.11 -2.23 -15.72
C LEU A 190 -7.62 -1.87 -15.67
N CYS A 191 -7.03 -1.71 -14.47
CA CYS A 191 -5.59 -1.44 -14.32
C CYS A 191 -4.74 -2.54 -14.98
N LYS A 192 -5.14 -3.81 -14.83
CA LYS A 192 -4.45 -4.93 -15.49
C LYS A 192 -4.46 -4.81 -17.01
N LYS A 193 -5.58 -4.37 -17.61
CA LYS A 193 -5.67 -4.13 -19.06
C LYS A 193 -4.82 -2.93 -19.46
N ALA A 194 -4.83 -1.86 -18.67
CA ALA A 194 -4.02 -0.66 -18.88
C ALA A 194 -2.53 -0.99 -18.92
N VAL A 195 -2.01 -1.74 -17.94
CA VAL A 195 -0.62 -2.24 -17.92
C VAL A 195 -0.28 -3.04 -19.17
N GLY A 196 -1.20 -3.91 -19.64
CA GLY A 196 -0.99 -4.69 -20.85
C GLY A 196 -0.83 -3.83 -22.12
N VAL A 197 -1.40 -2.63 -22.14
CA VAL A 197 -1.24 -1.65 -23.22
C VAL A 197 0.02 -0.80 -23.00
N ALA A 198 0.18 -0.24 -21.80
CA ALA A 198 1.31 0.63 -21.42
C ALA A 198 2.67 -0.07 -21.59
N ALA A 199 2.78 -1.35 -21.24
CA ALA A 199 4.04 -2.10 -21.34
C ALA A 199 4.66 -2.10 -22.75
N LEU A 200 3.83 -2.05 -23.80
CA LEU A 200 4.30 -1.97 -25.19
C LEU A 200 4.97 -0.61 -25.45
N PHE A 201 4.36 0.47 -24.98
CA PHE A 201 4.87 1.82 -25.13
C PHE A 201 6.11 2.07 -24.29
N VAL A 202 6.15 1.60 -23.04
CA VAL A 202 7.37 1.68 -22.20
C VAL A 202 8.55 0.99 -22.86
N SER A 203 8.36 -0.23 -23.35
CA SER A 203 9.42 -0.98 -24.01
C SER A 203 9.96 -0.20 -25.22
N HIS A 204 9.09 0.49 -25.96
CA HIS A 204 9.49 1.32 -27.09
C HIS A 204 10.13 2.65 -26.68
N ALA A 205 9.57 3.35 -25.69
CA ALA A 205 10.09 4.61 -25.17
C ALA A 205 11.53 4.43 -24.65
N LYS A 206 11.79 3.37 -23.90
CA LYS A 206 13.16 3.00 -23.49
C LYS A 206 14.09 2.74 -24.66
N TRP A 207 13.60 2.09 -25.72
CA TRP A 207 14.39 1.90 -26.93
C TRP A 207 14.71 3.25 -27.62
N VAL A 208 13.76 4.19 -27.63
CA VAL A 208 13.96 5.57 -28.14
C VAL A 208 14.97 6.33 -27.31
N GLU A 209 14.94 6.21 -25.98
CA GLU A 209 15.94 6.80 -25.07
C GLU A 209 17.36 6.30 -25.41
N GLU A 210 17.50 5.01 -25.70
CA GLU A 210 18.76 4.40 -26.15
C GLU A 210 19.14 4.77 -27.60
N ASN A 211 18.17 5.21 -28.42
CA ASN A 211 18.33 5.45 -29.86
C ASN A 211 17.59 6.75 -30.30
N PRO A 212 18.02 7.94 -29.85
CA PRO A 212 17.24 9.18 -30.00
C PRO A 212 17.23 9.76 -31.43
N GLU A 213 18.11 9.29 -32.32
CA GLU A 213 18.26 9.86 -33.66
C GLU A 213 16.97 9.74 -34.48
N GLY A 214 16.43 10.88 -34.90
CA GLY A 214 15.20 10.96 -35.69
C GLY A 214 13.92 10.63 -34.92
N GLN A 215 13.97 10.59 -33.59
CA GLN A 215 12.81 10.36 -32.72
C GLN A 215 12.37 11.66 -32.01
N ASP A 216 11.08 11.74 -31.69
CA ASP A 216 10.53 12.81 -30.86
C ASP A 216 10.67 12.43 -29.37
N THR A 217 11.87 12.67 -28.82
CA THR A 217 12.23 12.22 -27.45
C THR A 217 11.32 12.80 -26.39
N GLN A 218 10.96 14.09 -26.49
CA GLN A 218 10.08 14.74 -25.50
C GLN A 218 8.72 14.05 -25.44
N LYS A 219 8.16 13.71 -26.61
CA LYS A 219 6.86 13.06 -26.66
C LYS A 219 6.89 11.63 -26.11
N TRP A 220 8.02 10.93 -26.27
CA TRP A 220 8.22 9.60 -25.68
C TRP A 220 8.48 9.66 -24.17
N GLU A 221 9.12 10.71 -23.67
CA GLU A 221 9.20 11.00 -22.22
C GLU A 221 7.80 11.23 -21.63
N ASP A 222 6.94 12.01 -22.29
CA ASP A 222 5.57 12.24 -21.85
C ASP A 222 4.76 10.92 -21.80
N VAL A 223 4.90 10.08 -22.85
CA VAL A 223 4.27 8.75 -22.87
C VAL A 223 4.80 7.84 -21.76
N MET A 224 6.11 7.86 -21.50
CA MET A 224 6.72 7.06 -20.43
C MET A 224 6.19 7.49 -19.06
N SER A 225 6.14 8.79 -18.78
CA SER A 225 5.57 9.35 -17.56
C SER A 225 4.13 8.89 -17.30
N VAL A 226 3.27 8.91 -18.33
CA VAL A 226 1.89 8.40 -18.20
C VAL A 226 1.85 6.90 -18.00
N CYS A 227 2.74 6.15 -18.66
CA CYS A 227 2.84 4.72 -18.41
C CYS A 227 3.26 4.44 -16.97
N ASP A 228 4.21 5.19 -16.40
CA ASP A 228 4.67 5.02 -15.02
C ASP A 228 3.49 5.17 -14.04
N TYR A 229 2.66 6.21 -14.21
CA TYR A 229 1.43 6.34 -13.43
C TYR A 229 0.48 5.15 -13.60
N ILE A 230 0.36 4.55 -14.80
CA ILE A 230 -0.46 3.34 -15.00
C ILE A 230 0.10 2.13 -14.24
N PHE A 231 1.42 2.00 -14.14
CA PHE A 231 2.06 0.93 -13.37
C PHE A 231 1.85 1.13 -11.87
N ASP A 232 2.00 2.37 -11.38
CA ASP A 232 1.70 2.75 -10.00
C ASP A 232 0.23 2.47 -9.67
N ASP A 233 -0.71 2.95 -10.50
CA ASP A 233 -2.14 2.70 -10.35
C ASP A 233 -2.50 1.20 -10.32
N PHE A 234 -1.74 0.35 -11.03
CA PHE A 234 -1.93 -1.09 -10.97
C PHE A 234 -1.45 -1.69 -9.64
N SER A 235 -0.34 -1.20 -9.09
CA SER A 235 0.13 -1.56 -7.76
C SER A 235 -0.87 -1.11 -6.70
N ASP A 236 -1.29 0.15 -6.75
CA ASP A 236 -2.25 0.77 -5.85
C ASP A 236 -3.58 0.01 -5.89
N ALA A 237 -4.10 -0.24 -7.09
CA ALA A 237 -5.36 -0.97 -7.27
C ALA A 237 -5.31 -2.40 -6.71
N ALA A 238 -4.14 -3.04 -6.63
CA ALA A 238 -4.02 -4.37 -6.02
C ALA A 238 -4.46 -4.35 -4.55
N TYR A 239 -4.21 -3.23 -3.88
CA TYR A 239 -4.51 -2.98 -2.47
C TYR A 239 -5.58 -1.92 -2.24
N ALA A 240 -6.30 -1.48 -3.29
CA ALA A 240 -7.37 -0.50 -3.12
C ALA A 240 -8.55 -1.08 -2.34
N SER A 241 -9.14 -0.24 -1.48
CA SER A 241 -10.31 -0.57 -0.65
C SER A 241 -11.62 0.08 -1.10
N ASP A 242 -11.50 1.15 -1.86
CA ASP A 242 -12.55 1.85 -2.57
C ASP A 242 -12.17 1.99 -4.06
N GLU A 243 -13.12 1.75 -4.97
CA GLU A 243 -12.88 1.85 -6.41
C GLU A 243 -12.51 3.26 -6.88
N MET A 244 -12.78 4.29 -6.08
CA MET A 244 -12.44 5.68 -6.35
C MET A 244 -11.02 6.08 -5.89
N GLU A 245 -10.29 5.18 -5.23
CA GLU A 245 -8.91 5.46 -4.77
C GLU A 245 -7.92 5.67 -5.92
N VAL A 246 -8.22 5.13 -7.11
CA VAL A 246 -7.30 5.11 -8.26
C VAL A 246 -8.01 5.59 -9.53
N ASP A 247 -7.47 6.62 -10.19
CA ASP A 247 -8.00 7.17 -11.44
C ASP A 247 -7.51 6.40 -12.68
N ALA A 248 -7.90 5.12 -12.77
CA ALA A 248 -7.49 4.26 -13.87
C ALA A 248 -8.04 4.73 -15.23
N VAL A 249 -9.23 5.36 -15.26
CA VAL A 249 -9.86 5.83 -16.50
C VAL A 249 -9.13 7.06 -17.05
N GLY A 250 -8.83 8.03 -16.20
CA GLY A 250 -8.09 9.24 -16.57
C GLY A 250 -6.73 8.89 -17.18
N ARG A 251 -5.96 7.99 -16.56
CA ARG A 251 -4.66 7.56 -17.10
C ARG A 251 -4.74 6.85 -18.45
N ILE A 252 -5.76 6.02 -18.65
CA ILE A 252 -5.98 5.36 -19.95
C ILE A 252 -6.32 6.40 -21.03
N GLN A 253 -7.15 7.39 -20.71
CA GLN A 253 -7.51 8.47 -21.64
C GLN A 253 -6.30 9.33 -22.00
N GLU A 254 -5.52 9.74 -21.00
CA GLU A 254 -4.28 10.50 -21.18
C GLU A 254 -3.29 9.77 -22.09
N LEU A 255 -3.07 8.47 -21.85
CA LEU A 255 -2.20 7.66 -22.71
C LEU A 255 -2.73 7.60 -24.15
N ALA A 256 -4.04 7.40 -24.32
CA ALA A 256 -4.65 7.32 -25.64
C ALA A 256 -4.53 8.65 -26.42
N GLU A 257 -4.68 9.79 -25.75
CA GLU A 257 -4.51 11.11 -26.36
C GLU A 257 -3.08 11.34 -26.84
N LEU A 258 -2.08 11.07 -25.99
CA LEU A 258 -0.66 11.21 -26.31
C LEU A 258 -0.25 10.34 -27.51
N VAL A 259 -0.59 9.05 -27.47
CA VAL A 259 -0.17 8.09 -28.49
C VAL A 259 -0.98 8.23 -29.79
N ASN A 260 -2.20 8.77 -29.75
CA ASN A 260 -2.96 9.07 -30.97
C ASN A 260 -2.26 10.14 -31.82
N GLY A 261 -1.56 11.09 -31.19
CA GLY A 261 -0.73 12.06 -31.90
C GLY A 261 0.51 11.45 -32.56
N MET A 262 0.85 10.18 -32.28
CA MET A 262 2.03 9.47 -32.80
C MET A 262 1.72 8.55 -33.97
N LYS A 263 0.50 8.64 -34.55
CA LYS A 263 0.16 7.84 -35.72
C LYS A 263 1.18 8.09 -36.85
N PRO A 264 1.83 7.04 -37.37
CA PRO A 264 2.74 7.16 -38.50
C PRO A 264 2.02 7.63 -39.78
#